data_AF-A0A2Z2KDB0-F1
#
_entry.id   AF-A0A2Z2KDB0-F1
#
_cell.length_a   1.000
_cell.length_b   1.000
_cell.length_c   1.000
_cell.angle_alpha   90.00
_cell.angle_beta   90.00
_cell.angle_gamma   90.00
#
_symmetry.space_group_name_H-M   'P 1'
#
loop_
_entity.id
_entity.type
_entity.pdbx_description
1 polymer ?
#
loop_
_entity_poly.entity_id
_entity_poly.type
_entity_poly.pdbx_seq_one_letter_code
_entity_poly.pdbx_strand_id
1 'polypeptide(L)' 'MSVTDRARLRKALKALRAQRVVLKERLVRINQNLCFAPIGSRPRAELLAARDSIRQALRLNAVAVRKIKRVLC' A
#
# COMPACT_ATOMS: atom_id res chain seq x y z
N MET A 1 25.27 6.65 12.26
CA MET A 1 24.34 7.20 11.24
C MET A 1 24.19 8.70 11.46
N SER A 2 24.29 9.51 10.41
CA SER A 2 24.26 10.98 10.55
C SER A 2 22.86 11.51 10.92
N VAL A 3 22.78 12.74 11.43
CA VAL A 3 21.51 13.43 11.73
C VAL A 3 20.67 13.60 10.45
N THR A 4 21.33 13.92 9.34
CA THR A 4 20.73 14.07 8.02
C THR A 4 20.15 12.75 7.51
N ASP A 5 20.83 11.61 7.69
CA ASP A 5 20.31 10.30 7.31
C ASP A 5 19.09 9.89 8.15
N ARG A 6 19.13 10.17 9.46
CA ARG A 6 17.95 9.97 10.34
C ARG A 6 16.76 10.80 9.87
N ALA A 7 16.98 12.06 9.47
CA ALA A 7 15.91 12.92 8.96
C ALA A 7 15.32 12.39 7.65
N ARG A 8 16.17 11.93 6.71
CA ARG A 8 15.75 11.30 5.45
C ARG A 8 14.90 10.05 5.69
N LEU A 9 15.33 9.17 6.61
CA LEU A 9 14.58 7.96 6.97
C LEU A 9 13.23 8.28 7.63
N ARG A 10 13.15 9.31 8.48
CA ARG A 10 11.87 9.78 9.05
C ARG A 10 10.93 10.32 7.97
N LYS A 11 11.45 11.07 6.99
CA LYS A 11 10.67 11.55 5.84
C LYS A 11 10.15 10.39 4.98
N ALA A 12 11.00 9.40 4.71
CA ALA A 12 10.60 8.18 4.01
C ALA A 12 9.49 7.42 4.77
N LEU A 13 9.61 7.31 6.10
CA LEU A 13 8.58 6.69 6.94
C LEU A 13 7.23 7.44 6.86
N LYS A 14 7.26 8.77 6.84
CA LYS A 14 6.05 9.61 6.66
C LYS A 14 5.40 9.34 5.29
N ALA A 15 6.20 9.31 4.22
CA ALA A 15 5.71 9.03 2.87
C ALA A 15 5.09 7.62 2.76
N LEU A 16 5.73 6.59 3.33
CA LEU A 16 5.19 5.23 3.36
C LEU A 16 3.85 5.14 4.10
N ARG A 17 3.70 5.86 5.22
CA ARG A 17 2.43 5.94 5.96
C ARG A 17 1.33 6.59 5.12
N ALA A 18 1.64 7.71 4.45
CA ALA A 18 0.69 8.37 3.57
C ALA A 18 0.28 7.46 2.39
N GLN A 19 1.25 6.80 1.75
CA GLN A 19 0.98 5.83 0.68
C GLN A 19 0.05 4.71 1.17
N ARG A 20 0.22 4.23 2.40
CA ARG A 20 -0.64 3.19 2.98
C ARG A 20 -2.08 3.63 3.13
N VAL A 21 -2.34 4.91 3.46
CA VAL A 21 -3.69 5.47 3.54
C VAL A 21 -4.35 5.44 2.15
N VAL A 22 -3.66 5.99 1.14
CA VAL A 22 -4.15 6.01 -0.26
C VAL A 22 -4.43 4.61 -0.78
N LEU A 23 -3.54 3.64 -0.52
CA LEU A 23 -3.72 2.26 -0.95
C LEU A 23 -4.94 1.60 -0.28
N LYS A 24 -5.18 1.86 1.01
CA LYS A 24 -6.36 1.34 1.72
C LYS A 24 -7.66 1.92 1.15
N GLU A 25 -7.71 3.22 0.92
CA GLU A 25 -8.88 3.86 0.30
C GLU A 25 -9.15 3.30 -1.10
N ARG A 26 -8.09 3.12 -1.90
CA ARG A 26 -8.23 2.51 -3.23
C ARG A 26 -8.73 1.06 -3.13
N LEU A 27 -8.28 0.29 -2.14
CA LEU A 27 -8.77 -1.06 -1.90
C LEU A 27 -10.27 -1.08 -1.57
N VAL A 28 -10.75 -0.13 -0.75
CA VAL A 28 -12.17 0.03 -0.42
C VAL A 28 -12.98 0.29 -1.70
N ARG A 29 -12.54 1.24 -2.54
CA ARG A 29 -13.21 1.54 -3.82
C ARG A 29 -13.26 0.34 -4.76
N ILE A 30 -12.18 -0.43 -4.86
CA ILE A 30 -12.17 -1.66 -5.68
C ILE A 30 -13.17 -2.68 -5.13
N ASN A 31 -13.21 -2.89 -3.81
CA ASN A 31 -14.15 -3.82 -3.20
C ASN A 31 -15.61 -3.39 -3.43
N GLN A 32 -15.90 -2.09 -3.35
CA GLN A 32 -17.23 -1.56 -3.69
C GLN A 32 -17.58 -1.86 -5.15
N ASN A 33 -16.68 -1.60 -6.10
CA ASN A 33 -16.91 -1.89 -7.52
C ASN A 33 -17.09 -3.39 -7.80
N LEU A 34 -16.40 -4.27 -7.05
CA LEU A 34 -16.55 -5.72 -7.16
C LEU A 34 -17.95 -6.22 -6.74
N CYS A 35 -18.68 -5.48 -5.90
CA CYS A 35 -20.06 -5.85 -5.54
C CYS A 35 -21.01 -5.73 -6.73
N PHE A 36 -20.73 -4.83 -7.66
CA PHE A 36 -21.59 -4.56 -8.83
C PHE A 36 -21.11 -5.26 -10.11
N ALA A 37 -19.88 -5.78 -10.12
CA ALA A 37 -19.31 -6.42 -11.30
C ALA A 37 -19.80 -7.88 -11.47
N PRO A 38 -20.40 -8.25 -12.62
CA PRO A 38 -20.92 -9.60 -12.85
C PRO A 38 -19.84 -10.68 -12.73
N ILE A 39 -20.21 -11.83 -12.17
CA ILE A 39 -19.31 -12.99 -12.04
C ILE A 39 -18.89 -13.46 -13.45
N GLY A 40 -17.61 -13.78 -13.61
CA GLY A 40 -17.04 -14.19 -14.91
C GLY A 40 -16.79 -13.07 -15.90
N SER A 41 -17.24 -11.83 -15.61
CA SER A 41 -17.00 -10.71 -16.52
C SER A 41 -15.54 -10.26 -16.51
N ARG A 42 -15.05 -9.83 -17.68
CA ARG A 42 -13.70 -9.25 -17.81
C ARG A 42 -13.45 -8.07 -16.84
N PRO A 43 -14.37 -7.11 -16.66
CA PRO A 43 -14.19 -6.04 -15.67
C PRO A 43 -14.00 -6.56 -14.23
N ARG A 44 -14.70 -7.64 -13.85
CA ARG A 44 -14.52 -8.26 -12.53
C ARG A 44 -13.12 -8.84 -12.38
N ALA A 45 -12.62 -9.54 -13.41
CA ALA A 45 -11.26 -10.10 -13.39
C ALA A 45 -10.20 -9.00 -13.24
N GLU A 46 -10.34 -7.88 -13.96
CA GLU A 46 -9.44 -6.73 -13.87
C GLU A 46 -9.48 -6.09 -12.47
N LEU A 47 -10.67 -5.93 -11.87
CA LEU A 47 -10.82 -5.43 -10.51
C LEU A 47 -10.18 -6.38 -9.47
N LEU A 48 -10.31 -7.69 -9.64
CA LEU A 48 -9.67 -8.69 -8.76
C LEU A 48 -8.14 -8.61 -8.86
N ALA A 49 -7.59 -8.52 -10.08
CA ALA A 49 -6.14 -8.37 -10.28
C ALA A 49 -5.61 -7.06 -9.66
N ALA A 50 -6.35 -5.96 -9.81
CA ALA A 50 -6.02 -4.68 -9.19
C ALA A 50 -6.09 -4.77 -7.65
N ARG A 51 -7.09 -5.46 -7.10
CA ARG A 51 -7.22 -5.72 -5.65
C ARG A 51 -5.98 -6.43 -5.11
N ASP A 52 -5.54 -7.48 -5.79
CA ASP A 52 -4.41 -8.29 -5.35
C ASP A 52 -3.09 -7.54 -5.47
N SER A 53 -2.92 -6.73 -6.52
CA SER A 53 -1.80 -5.80 -6.66
C SER A 53 -1.73 -4.79 -5.50
N ILE A 54 -2.85 -4.20 -5.10
CA ILE A 54 -2.91 -3.26 -3.96
C ILE A 54 -2.57 -3.98 -2.64
N ARG A 55 -3.10 -5.19 -2.44
CA ARG A 55 -2.77 -6.00 -1.24
C ARG A 55 -1.27 -6.29 -1.19
N GLN A 56 -0.64 -6.60 -2.31
CA GLN A 56 0.80 -6.81 -2.37
C GLN A 56 1.58 -5.52 -2.08
N ALA A 57 1.16 -4.38 -2.64
CA ALA A 57 1.77 -3.09 -2.35
C ALA A 57 1.68 -2.74 -0.85
N LEU A 58 0.54 -3.01 -0.19
CA LEU A 58 0.36 -2.83 1.25
C LEU A 58 1.31 -3.73 2.08
N ARG A 59 1.51 -4.99 1.66
CA ARG A 59 2.46 -5.92 2.30
C ARG A 59 3.90 -5.41 2.19
N LEU A 60 4.32 -5.01 0.99
CA LEU A 60 5.66 -4.47 0.74
C LEU A 60 5.89 -3.16 1.53
N ASN A 61 4.91 -2.27 1.57
CA ASN A 61 4.95 -1.06 2.38
C ASN A 61 5.15 -1.39 3.88
N ALA A 62 4.44 -2.38 4.42
CA ALA A 62 4.62 -2.82 5.79
C ALA A 62 6.02 -3.40 6.06
N VAL A 63 6.61 -4.13 5.10
CA VAL A 63 8.00 -4.61 5.19
C VAL A 63 8.98 -3.43 5.20
N ALA A 64 8.82 -2.46 4.29
CA ALA A 64 9.67 -1.27 4.23
C ALA A 64 9.61 -0.46 5.53
N VAL A 65 8.42 -0.25 6.08
CA VAL A 65 8.23 0.43 7.38
C VAL A 65 8.97 -0.31 8.50
N ARG A 66 8.87 -1.64 8.57
CA ARG A 66 9.57 -2.44 9.59
C ARG A 66 11.09 -2.33 9.44
N LYS A 67 11.61 -2.40 8.21
CA LYS A 67 13.05 -2.25 7.92
C LYS A 67 13.55 -0.87 8.35
N ILE A 68 12.86 0.21 7.97
CA ILE A 68 13.25 1.58 8.35
C ILE A 68 13.22 1.77 9.87
N LYS A 69 12.18 1.26 10.55
CA LYS A 69 12.11 1.34 12.02
C LYS A 69 13.28 0.64 12.70
N ARG A 70 13.68 -0.54 12.23
CA ARG A 70 14.84 -1.28 12.76
C ARG A 70 16.16 -0.53 12.62
N VAL A 71 16.30 0.34 11.61
CA VAL A 71 17.50 1.16 11.39
C VAL A 71 17.46 2.46 12.21
N LEU A 72 16.26 2.93 12.57
CA LEU A 72 16.07 4.15 13.35
C LEU A 72 16.14 3.93 14.87
N CYS A 73 15.73 2.76 15.35
CA CYS A 73 15.92 2.29 16.72
C CYS A 73 17.40 1.97 16.95
#